data_AF-A0A0M0BNB3-F1
#
_entry.id   AF-A0A0M0BNB3-F1
#
_cell.length_a   1.000
_cell.length_b   1.000
_cell.length_c   1.000
_cell.angle_alpha   90.00
_cell.angle_beta   90.00
_cell.angle_gamma   90.00
#
_symmetry.space_group_name_H-M   'P 1'
#
loop_
_entity.id
_entity.type
_entity.pdbx_description
1 polymer ?
#
loop_
_entity_poly.entity_id
_entity_poly.type
_entity_poly.pdbx_seq_one_letter_code
_entity_poly.pdbx_strand_id
1 'polypeptide(L)' 'MSYEIVLTADRSFMSDYHHLPFLKGLRFASTSILPPRLFFTLVSPPVPTLKNGVALLAPYHTRRTEAALLNGGV' A
#
# COMPACT_ATOMS: atom_id res chain seq x y z
N MET A 1 15.18 1.08 25.19
CA MET A 1 14.20 0.04 24.80
C MET A 1 13.96 0.22 23.32
N SER A 2 14.34 -0.75 22.49
CA SER A 2 14.07 -0.72 21.06
C SER A 2 12.63 -1.19 20.83
N TYR A 3 11.76 -0.31 20.35
CA TYR A 3 10.41 -0.68 19.95
C TYR A 3 10.42 -1.15 18.49
N GLU A 4 9.80 -2.29 18.21
CA GLU A 4 9.55 -2.71 16.84
C GLU A 4 8.28 -2.02 16.34
N ILE A 5 8.43 -1.11 15.37
CA ILE A 5 7.32 -0.39 14.75
C ILE A 5 7.10 -0.94 13.35
N VAL A 6 5.93 -1.53 13.12
CA VAL A 6 5.54 -2.06 11.81
C VAL A 6 4.54 -1.10 11.16
N LEU A 7 4.97 -0.43 10.08
CA LEU A 7 4.10 0.42 9.27
C LEU A 7 3.37 -0.43 8.22
N THR A 8 2.05 -0.51 8.33
CA THR A 8 1.19 -1.24 7.39
C THR A 8 0.32 -0.29 6.58
N ALA A 9 0.09 -0.61 5.31
CA ALA A 9 -0.86 0.08 4.46
C ALA A 9 -1.79 -0.91 3.77
N ASP A 10 -2.99 -0.46 3.40
CA ASP A 10 -3.92 -1.29 2.61
C ASP A 10 -3.33 -1.61 1.23
N ARG A 11 -3.69 -2.78 0.69
CA ARG A 11 -3.21 -3.28 -0.62
C ARG A 11 -3.43 -2.25 -1.73
N SER A 12 -4.55 -1.53 -1.69
CA SER A 12 -4.86 -0.48 -2.64
C SER A 12 -3.75 0.58 -2.61
N PHE A 13 -3.39 1.10 -1.44
CA PHE A 13 -2.35 2.13 -1.35
C PHE A 13 -0.95 1.65 -1.76
N MET A 14 -0.69 0.35 -1.71
CA MET A 14 0.60 -0.24 -2.07
C MET A 14 0.71 -0.67 -3.54
N SER A 15 -0.41 -0.86 -4.24
CA SER A 15 -0.40 -1.29 -5.65
C SER A 15 -0.13 -0.16 -6.62
N ASP A 16 0.55 -0.46 -7.73
CA ASP A 16 0.85 0.51 -8.80
C ASP A 16 -0.29 0.73 -9.81
N TYR A 17 -1.48 0.13 -9.57
CA TYR A 17 -2.66 0.28 -10.43
C TYR A 17 -2.40 -0.10 -11.89
N HIS A 18 -1.63 -1.16 -12.16
CA HIS A 18 -1.17 -1.55 -13.50
C HIS A 18 -0.47 -0.40 -14.27
N HIS A 19 0.13 0.55 -13.55
CA HIS A 19 0.70 1.79 -14.09
C HIS A 19 -0.31 2.71 -14.80
N LEU A 20 -1.62 2.46 -14.65
CA LEU A 20 -2.68 3.23 -15.27
C LEU A 20 -3.14 4.35 -14.32
N PRO A 21 -2.87 5.63 -14.63
CA PRO A 21 -3.18 6.74 -13.72
C PRO A 21 -4.67 6.90 -13.41
N PHE A 22 -5.56 6.52 -14.33
CA PHE A 22 -7.02 6.62 -14.13
C PHE A 22 -7.54 5.60 -13.11
N LEU A 23 -6.93 4.40 -13.02
CA LEU A 23 -7.29 3.39 -12.03
C LEU A 23 -7.00 3.86 -10.60
N LYS A 24 -6.08 4.81 -10.41
CA LYS A 24 -5.84 5.46 -9.12
C LYS A 24 -7.04 6.22 -8.59
N GLY A 25 -7.94 6.72 -9.45
CA GLY A 25 -9.18 7.38 -9.04
C GLY A 25 -10.22 6.39 -8.50
N LEU A 26 -10.20 5.16 -9.02
CA LEU A 26 -11.06 4.07 -8.56
C LEU A 26 -10.66 3.51 -7.20
N ARG A 27 -9.57 3.99 -6.58
CA ARG A 27 -9.23 3.71 -5.18
C ARG A 27 -10.36 3.91 -4.19
N PHE A 28 -11.16 4.93 -4.45
CA PHE A 28 -12.30 5.31 -3.60
C PHE A 28 -13.59 4.64 -4.06
N ALA A 29 -13.56 3.88 -5.16
CA ALA A 29 -14.72 3.11 -5.60
C ALA A 29 -14.99 2.03 -4.55
N SER A 30 -16.00 2.29 -3.73
CA SER A 30 -16.48 1.38 -2.71
C SER A 30 -16.79 0.01 -3.32
N THR A 31 -16.56 -1.06 -2.54
CA THR A 31 -17.00 -2.44 -2.82
C THR A 31 -18.51 -2.55 -3.07
N SER A 32 -19.29 -1.48 -2.84
CA SER A 32 -20.69 -1.36 -3.28
C SER A 32 -20.87 -1.33 -4.80
N ILE A 33 -19.86 -0.87 -5.56
CA ILE A 33 -19.95 -0.70 -7.03
C ILE A 33 -19.40 -1.92 -7.77
N LEU A 34 -18.39 -2.59 -7.21
CA LEU A 34 -17.72 -3.73 -7.83
C LEU A 34 -17.48 -4.87 -6.83
N PRO A 35 -17.63 -6.14 -7.26
CA PRO A 35 -17.28 -7.28 -6.43
C PRO A 35 -15.80 -7.20 -5.99
N PRO A 36 -15.48 -7.49 -4.72
CA PRO A 36 -14.13 -7.35 -4.18
C PRO A 36 -13.05 -8.08 -4.99
N ARG A 37 -13.37 -9.27 -5.53
CA ARG A 37 -12.44 -10.05 -6.35
C ARG A 37 -12.05 -9.31 -7.63
N LEU A 38 -13.02 -8.73 -8.34
CA LEU A 38 -12.78 -7.97 -9.56
C LEU A 38 -11.97 -6.71 -9.27
N PHE A 39 -12.30 -6.02 -8.16
CA PHE A 39 -11.56 -4.85 -7.72
C PHE A 39 -10.08 -5.15 -7.47
N PHE A 40 -9.77 -6.19 -6.68
CA PHE A 40 -8.38 -6.57 -6.41
C PHE A 40 -7.66 -7.19 -7.62
N THR A 41 -8.36 -7.66 -8.65
CA THR A 41 -7.69 -8.20 -9.85
C THR A 41 -7.40 -7.10 -10.88
N LEU A 42 -8.34 -6.17 -11.06
CA LEU A 42 -8.26 -5.12 -12.07
C LEU A 42 -7.60 -3.85 -11.56
N VAL A 43 -7.91 -3.43 -10.33
CA VAL A 43 -7.50 -2.14 -9.80
C VAL A 43 -6.25 -2.26 -8.93
N SER A 44 -6.17 -3.29 -8.09
CA SER A 44 -5.10 -3.43 -7.09
C SER A 44 -4.40 -4.79 -7.17
N PRO A 45 -3.53 -5.00 -8.18
CA PRO A 45 -2.78 -6.24 -8.30
C PRO A 45 -1.95 -6.53 -7.04
N PRO A 46 -1.65 -7.82 -6.77
CA PRO A 46 -0.78 -8.19 -5.67
C PRO A 46 0.58 -7.49 -5.80
N VAL A 47 1.01 -6.87 -4.71
CA VAL A 47 2.27 -6.12 -4.63
C VAL A 47 3.43 -7.11 -4.55
N PRO A 48 4.57 -6.85 -5.20
CA PRO A 48 5.75 -7.67 -5.05
C PRO A 48 6.19 -7.71 -3.58
N THR A 49 6.23 -8.91 -3.01
CA THR A 49 6.72 -9.18 -1.66
C THR A 49 8.10 -9.81 -1.68
N LEU A 50 8.95 -9.43 -0.74
CA LEU A 50 10.21 -10.11 -0.45
C LEU A 50 9.97 -11.50 0.18
N LYS A 51 11.02 -12.30 0.35
CA LYS A 51 10.98 -13.68 0.88
C LYS A 51 10.26 -13.86 2.23
N ASN A 52 10.02 -12.77 2.98
CA ASN A 52 9.39 -12.79 4.30
C ASN A 52 8.01 -12.13 4.33
N GLY A 53 7.37 -11.89 3.17
CA GLY A 53 6.07 -11.21 3.09
C GLY A 53 6.15 -9.68 3.25
N VAL A 54 7.36 -9.13 3.41
CA VAL A 54 7.61 -7.68 3.45
C VAL A 54 7.40 -7.11 2.05
N ALA A 55 6.62 -6.04 1.92
CA ALA A 55 6.45 -5.38 0.65
C ALA A 55 7.77 -4.79 0.14
N LEU A 56 8.08 -5.00 -1.15
CA LEU A 56 9.29 -4.46 -1.77
C LEU A 56 9.22 -2.94 -1.92
N LEU A 57 8.01 -2.42 -2.13
CA LEU A 57 7.72 -1.00 -2.30
C LEU A 57 6.77 -0.53 -1.22
N ALA A 58 7.02 0.67 -0.71
CA ALA A 58 6.20 1.33 0.29
C ALA A 58 5.65 2.65 -0.30
N PRO A 59 4.38 3.00 -0.05
CA PRO A 59 3.82 4.26 -0.51
C PRO A 59 4.57 5.46 0.09
N TYR A 60 4.54 6.59 -0.62
CA TYR A 60 5.24 7.80 -0.19
C TYR A 60 4.87 8.23 1.24
N HIS A 61 3.59 8.12 1.60
CA HIS A 61 3.11 8.49 2.93
C HIS A 61 3.74 7.65 4.05
N THR A 62 3.89 6.34 3.87
CA THR A 62 4.52 5.48 4.88
C THR A 62 6.01 5.78 5.00
N ARG A 63 6.71 6.04 3.88
CA ARG A 63 8.11 6.50 3.91
C ARG A 63 8.29 7.86 4.59
N ARG A 64 7.31 8.76 4.42
CA ARG A 64 7.32 10.05 5.12
C ARG A 64 7.14 9.89 6.63
N THR A 65 6.23 9.00 7.05
CA THR A 65 6.04 8.69 8.47
C THR A 65 7.27 7.98 9.06
N GLU A 66 7.86 7.04 8.32
CA GLU A 66 9.12 6.39 8.67
C GLU A 66 10.24 7.42 8.90
N ALA A 67 10.44 8.35 7.97
CA ALA A 67 11.43 9.41 8.12
C ALA A 67 11.16 10.31 9.35
N ALA A 68 9.89 10.58 9.66
CA ALA A 68 9.52 11.35 10.84
C ALA A 68 9.81 10.61 12.15
N LEU A 69 9.59 9.29 12.20
CA LEU A 69 9.92 8.44 13.35
C LEU A 69 11.43 8.39 13.58
N LEU A 70 12.19 8.16 12.51
CA LEU A 70 13.66 8.15 12.56
C LEU A 70 14.23 9.49 13.05
N ASN A 71 13.68 10.61 12.59
CA ASN A 71 14.06 11.94 13.07
C ASN A 71 13.65 12.19 14.53
N GLY A 72 12.60 11.53 15.01
CA GLY A 72 12.15 11.58 16.40
C GLY A 72 12.99 10.74 17.36
N GLY A 73 14.00 10.01 16.86
CA GLY A 73 14.84 9.12 17.66
C GLY A 73 14.15 7.82 18.07
N VAL A 74 13.14 7.41 17.30
CA VAL A 74 12.38 6.17 17.47
C VAL A 74 12.75 5.19 16.36
#